data_AF-A0A918JX49-F1
#
_entry.id   AF-A0A918JX49-F1
#
_cell.length_a   1.000
_cell.length_b   1.000
_cell.length_c   1.000
_cell.angle_alpha   90.00
_cell.angle_beta   90.00
_cell.angle_gamma   90.00
#
_symmetry.space_group_name_H-M   'P 1'
#
loop_
_entity.id
_entity.type
_entity.pdbx_description
1 polymer ?
#
loop_
_entity_poly.entity_id
_entity_poly.type
_entity_poly.pdbx_seq_one_letter_code
_entity_poly.pdbx_strand_id
1 'polypeptide(L)'
;MKEDFYDILGLSKGATAAEVKKAYRKKAIEYHPDKNPGDKEAEEKFKKAAEAYEILSDPDKKARYDQYGHQAFEGGGFGGGGGMNMDDIFSQFGDIFGGGGFGGFSGFGGGGGGRQRRAKGSNLRIRVKLTLEEIANGVEKKIKVKRKIQAPGTTYKTCSTCNGSGQVTRITNTILGRMQTSSPCSACGGSGQMIDDRPAEADMQGLKATEETVSIKIPAGVEDGMQLKVSGKGNEAPGNGIAGDLIVAIEEQEHPDLQREGNNLHYDMYVSFSEAALGASREIDTVSGKVRIKIEEGVQSGKILRLRGKGIPSINGYGTGDLLVHVNVWTPKTLNKEQREFFEKMAKDDHFRPNPESGEKSFFEKVKDMFS
;
A
#
# COMPACT_ATOMS: atom_id res chain seq x y z
N MET A 1 5.25 -48.70 1.28
CA MET A 1 3.86 -48.31 1.59
C MET A 1 3.82 -46.80 1.48
N LYS A 2 2.88 -46.23 0.72
CA LYS A 2 2.77 -44.75 0.60
C LYS A 2 2.31 -44.18 1.94
N GLU A 3 2.86 -43.03 2.32
CA GLU A 3 2.47 -42.29 3.53
C GLU A 3 1.03 -41.80 3.38
N ASP A 4 0.22 -41.91 4.44
CA ASP A 4 -1.18 -41.48 4.41
C ASP A 4 -1.26 -39.96 4.20
N PHE A 5 -2.10 -39.49 3.27
CA PHE A 5 -2.31 -38.07 2.99
C PHE A 5 -2.75 -37.26 4.22
N TYR A 6 -3.44 -37.88 5.17
CA TYR A 6 -3.78 -37.25 6.45
C TYR A 6 -2.53 -36.99 7.31
N ASP A 7 -1.61 -37.95 7.36
CA ASP A 7 -0.37 -37.85 8.12
C ASP A 7 0.58 -36.81 7.50
N ILE A 8 0.64 -36.74 6.17
CA ILE A 8 1.44 -35.74 5.44
C ILE A 8 1.00 -34.31 5.81
N LEU A 9 -0.31 -34.07 5.93
CA LEU A 9 -0.86 -32.77 6.34
C LEU A 9 -0.94 -32.60 7.87
N GLY A 10 -0.65 -33.64 8.66
CA GLY A 10 -0.79 -33.63 10.12
C GLY A 10 -2.24 -33.48 10.59
N LEU A 11 -3.17 -34.15 9.91
CA LEU A 11 -4.61 -34.14 10.18
C LEU A 11 -5.10 -35.53 10.57
N SER A 12 -6.25 -35.59 11.25
CA SER A 12 -6.96 -36.84 11.48
C SER A 12 -7.92 -37.16 10.34
N LYS A 13 -8.19 -38.45 10.13
CA LYS A 13 -9.26 -38.92 9.23
C LYS A 13 -10.59 -38.29 9.66
N GLY A 14 -11.31 -37.73 8.69
CA GLY A 14 -12.54 -36.95 8.95
C GLY A 14 -12.35 -35.43 8.95
N ALA A 15 -11.14 -34.90 8.76
CA ALA A 15 -10.89 -33.46 8.65
C ALA A 15 -11.77 -32.79 7.57
N THR A 16 -12.29 -31.61 7.90
CA THR A 16 -13.10 -30.78 7.00
C THR A 16 -12.23 -30.16 5.91
N ALA A 17 -12.82 -29.77 4.77
CA ALA A 17 -12.09 -29.11 3.69
C ALA A 17 -11.37 -27.81 4.15
N ALA A 18 -11.94 -27.12 5.14
CA ALA A 18 -11.33 -25.94 5.74
C ALA A 18 -10.06 -26.28 6.55
N GLU A 19 -10.05 -27.38 7.29
CA GLU A 19 -8.90 -27.87 8.04
C GLU A 19 -7.80 -28.38 7.10
N VAL A 20 -8.16 -29.12 6.05
CA VAL A 20 -7.26 -29.54 4.97
C VAL A 20 -6.57 -28.34 4.33
N LYS A 21 -7.32 -27.29 3.98
CA LYS A 21 -6.76 -26.04 3.43
C LYS A 21 -5.87 -25.29 4.41
N LYS A 22 -6.18 -25.33 5.71
CA LYS A 22 -5.36 -24.67 6.74
C LYS A 22 -4.03 -25.42 6.96
N ALA A 23 -4.09 -26.74 7.03
CA ALA A 23 -2.92 -27.60 7.18
C ALA A 23 -1.97 -27.49 5.99
N TYR A 24 -2.50 -27.54 4.76
CA TYR A 24 -1.72 -27.35 3.56
C TYR A 24 -1.01 -26.00 3.53
N ARG A 25 -1.71 -24.90 3.86
CA ARG A 25 -1.07 -23.57 3.92
C ARG A 25 0.10 -23.52 4.90
N LYS A 26 -0.02 -24.19 6.05
CA LYS A 26 1.06 -24.26 7.04
C LYS A 26 2.28 -25.00 6.46
N LYS A 27 2.06 -26.15 5.82
CA LYS A 27 3.12 -26.95 5.20
C LYS A 27 3.73 -26.28 3.96
N ALA A 28 2.93 -25.60 3.15
CA ALA A 28 3.39 -24.85 1.97
C ALA A 28 4.29 -23.67 2.35
N ILE A 29 4.01 -22.98 3.46
CA ILE A 29 4.89 -21.92 3.98
C ILE A 29 6.15 -22.51 4.63
N GLU A 30 6.03 -23.63 5.33
CA GLU A 30 7.15 -24.31 6.00
C GLU A 30 8.18 -24.82 4.99
N TYR A 31 7.72 -25.42 3.88
CA TYR A 31 8.56 -26.05 2.86
C TYR A 31 8.68 -25.22 1.56
N HIS A 32 8.42 -23.91 1.63
CA HIS A 32 8.51 -23.05 0.46
C HIS A 32 9.97 -22.97 -0.06
N PRO A 33 10.24 -23.04 -1.37
CA PRO A 33 11.58 -22.92 -1.95
C PRO A 33 12.29 -21.62 -1.57
N ASP A 34 11.59 -20.48 -1.53
CA ASP A 34 12.18 -19.20 -1.10
C ASP A 34 12.70 -19.22 0.35
N LYS A 35 12.08 -20.02 1.24
CA LYS A 35 12.53 -20.16 2.63
C LYS A 35 13.58 -21.26 2.80
N ASN A 36 13.63 -22.20 1.86
CA ASN A 36 14.52 -23.37 1.89
C ASN A 36 15.25 -23.51 0.54
N PRO A 37 16.05 -22.51 0.12
CA PRO A 37 16.69 -22.52 -1.19
C PRO A 37 17.74 -23.65 -1.27
N GLY A 38 17.58 -24.54 -2.25
CA GLY A 38 18.50 -25.66 -2.50
C GLY A 38 18.30 -26.89 -1.61
N ASP A 39 17.28 -26.92 -0.76
CA ASP A 39 16.95 -28.08 0.07
C ASP A 39 16.02 -29.07 -0.68
N LYS A 40 16.59 -30.20 -1.10
CA LYS A 40 15.86 -31.27 -1.81
C LYS A 40 14.83 -31.96 -0.92
N GLU A 41 15.05 -32.04 0.40
CA GLU A 41 14.08 -32.66 1.30
C GLU A 41 12.84 -31.78 1.51
N ALA A 42 13.03 -30.46 1.58
CA ALA A 42 11.92 -29.51 1.63
C ALA A 42 11.09 -29.57 0.35
N GLU A 43 11.73 -29.67 -0.81
CA GLU A 43 11.05 -29.85 -2.10
C GLU A 43 10.22 -31.15 -2.15
N GLU A 44 10.76 -32.28 -1.69
CA GLU A 44 10.00 -33.54 -1.63
C GLU A 44 8.80 -33.46 -0.69
N LYS A 45 8.97 -32.84 0.50
CA LYS A 45 7.88 -32.63 1.46
C LYS A 45 6.81 -31.68 0.92
N PHE A 46 7.21 -30.67 0.15
CA PHE A 46 6.29 -29.76 -0.53
C PHE A 46 5.46 -30.50 -1.59
N LYS A 47 6.09 -31.33 -2.43
CA LYS A 47 5.39 -32.15 -3.44
C LYS A 47 4.39 -33.10 -2.82
N LYS A 48 4.79 -33.82 -1.75
CA LYS A 48 3.88 -34.70 -1.00
C LYS A 48 2.69 -33.95 -0.40
N ALA A 49 2.92 -32.75 0.17
CA ALA A 49 1.85 -31.92 0.73
C ALA A 49 0.87 -31.42 -0.34
N ALA A 50 1.37 -31.10 -1.54
CA ALA A 50 0.54 -30.70 -2.68
C ALA A 50 -0.34 -31.86 -3.17
N GLU A 51 0.24 -33.05 -3.33
CA GLU A 51 -0.50 -34.27 -3.70
C GLU A 51 -1.60 -34.61 -2.67
N ALA A 52 -1.25 -34.55 -1.37
CA ALA A 52 -2.21 -34.75 -0.29
C ALA A 52 -3.37 -33.73 -0.34
N TYR A 53 -3.06 -32.46 -0.62
CA TYR A 53 -4.09 -31.42 -0.74
C TYR A 53 -4.98 -31.62 -1.97
N GLU A 54 -4.43 -32.02 -3.11
CA GLU A 54 -5.22 -32.26 -4.32
C GLU A 54 -6.28 -33.35 -4.12
N ILE A 55 -5.92 -34.40 -3.39
CA ILE A 55 -6.82 -35.53 -3.10
C ILE A 55 -7.81 -35.17 -1.99
N LEU A 56 -7.36 -34.55 -0.90
CA LEU A 56 -8.18 -34.31 0.29
C LEU A 56 -9.05 -33.04 0.20
N SER A 57 -8.75 -32.10 -0.72
CA SER A 57 -9.53 -30.87 -0.88
C SER A 57 -10.77 -31.02 -1.75
N ASP A 58 -10.78 -32.01 -2.65
CA ASP A 58 -11.91 -32.34 -3.50
C ASP A 58 -12.81 -33.39 -2.80
N PRO A 59 -14.11 -33.14 -2.59
CA PRO A 59 -15.00 -34.07 -1.89
C PRO A 59 -15.07 -35.47 -2.51
N ASP A 60 -15.03 -35.58 -3.83
CA ASP A 60 -15.17 -36.85 -4.57
C ASP A 60 -13.86 -37.64 -4.57
N LYS A 61 -12.71 -36.96 -4.66
CA LYS A 61 -11.38 -37.60 -4.50
C LYS A 61 -11.16 -38.02 -3.06
N LYS A 62 -11.52 -37.17 -2.09
CA LYS A 62 -11.43 -37.48 -0.65
C LYS A 62 -12.27 -38.71 -0.30
N ALA A 63 -13.53 -38.77 -0.75
CA ALA A 63 -14.39 -39.92 -0.48
C ALA A 63 -13.82 -41.23 -1.05
N ARG A 64 -13.23 -41.19 -2.24
CA ARG A 64 -12.55 -42.35 -2.85
C ARG A 64 -11.30 -42.77 -2.08
N TYR A 65 -10.49 -41.80 -1.66
CA TYR A 65 -9.32 -42.05 -0.82
C TYR A 65 -9.71 -42.65 0.54
N ASP A 66 -10.76 -42.13 1.17
CA ASP A 66 -11.26 -42.64 2.45
C ASP A 66 -11.77 -44.09 2.35
N GLN A 67 -12.27 -44.50 1.17
CA GLN A 67 -12.81 -45.85 0.93
C GLN A 67 -11.75 -46.87 0.48
N TYR A 68 -10.82 -46.46 -0.38
CA TYR A 68 -9.90 -47.39 -1.07
C TYR A 68 -8.42 -47.06 -0.84
N GLY A 69 -8.09 -46.03 -0.06
CA GLY A 69 -6.73 -45.56 0.16
C GLY A 69 -6.03 -45.16 -1.14
N HIS A 70 -4.70 -45.29 -1.18
CA HIS A 70 -3.92 -44.97 -2.38
C HIS A 70 -4.25 -45.84 -3.61
N GLN A 71 -4.85 -47.03 -3.40
CA GLN A 71 -5.24 -47.93 -4.49
C GLN A 71 -6.36 -47.34 -5.35
N ALA A 72 -7.13 -46.37 -4.83
CA ALA A 72 -8.17 -45.66 -5.57
C ALA A 72 -7.64 -44.93 -6.82
N PHE A 73 -6.33 -44.67 -6.88
CA PHE A 73 -5.67 -43.88 -7.91
C PHE A 73 -4.57 -44.66 -8.67
N GLU A 74 -4.40 -45.96 -8.39
CA GLU A 74 -3.39 -46.81 -9.04
C GLU A 74 -3.93 -47.55 -10.28
N GLY A 75 -5.23 -47.42 -10.59
CA GLY A 75 -5.91 -48.10 -11.69
C GLY A 75 -6.51 -47.17 -12.75
N GLY A 76 -5.66 -46.51 -13.54
CA GLY A 76 -5.87 -46.19 -14.96
C GLY A 76 -7.21 -45.65 -15.50
N GLY A 77 -8.09 -45.08 -14.68
CA GLY A 77 -9.38 -44.54 -15.12
C GLY A 77 -9.63 -43.17 -14.50
N PHE A 78 -9.69 -42.14 -15.35
CA PHE A 78 -9.98 -40.74 -15.04
C PHE A 78 -8.78 -39.85 -14.66
N GLY A 79 -8.26 -39.12 -15.65
CA GLY A 79 -7.45 -37.91 -15.48
C GLY A 79 -6.00 -38.16 -15.07
N GLY A 80 -5.10 -38.31 -16.06
CA GLY A 80 -3.67 -38.54 -15.87
C GLY A 80 -3.04 -37.55 -14.87
N GLY A 81 -2.16 -37.99 -13.98
CA GLY A 81 -1.07 -38.91 -14.31
C GLY A 81 -0.04 -38.24 -15.24
N GLY A 82 0.06 -36.91 -15.17
CA GLY A 82 1.22 -36.16 -15.64
C GLY A 82 1.97 -35.68 -14.41
N GLY A 83 3.26 -36.00 -14.31
CA GLY A 83 4.10 -35.46 -13.24
C GLY A 83 3.95 -33.94 -13.21
N MET A 84 3.39 -33.42 -12.12
CA MET A 84 3.27 -31.99 -11.94
C MET A 84 4.69 -31.42 -11.85
N ASN A 85 5.10 -30.69 -12.88
CA ASN A 85 6.35 -29.94 -12.83
C ASN A 85 6.23 -28.85 -11.77
N MET A 86 7.35 -28.50 -11.15
CA MET A 86 7.40 -27.47 -10.10
C MET A 86 6.72 -26.17 -10.57
N ASP A 87 6.90 -25.80 -11.84
CA ASP A 87 6.30 -24.62 -12.47
C ASP A 87 4.76 -24.72 -12.66
N ASP A 88 4.22 -25.92 -12.86
CA ASP A 88 2.76 -26.16 -12.97
C ASP A 88 2.08 -26.08 -11.60
N ILE A 89 2.73 -26.59 -10.54
CA ILE A 89 2.25 -26.44 -9.16
C ILE A 89 2.31 -24.96 -8.76
N PHE A 90 3.41 -24.27 -9.05
CA PHE A 90 3.55 -22.85 -8.69
C PHE A 90 2.63 -21.92 -9.48
N SER A 91 2.31 -22.22 -10.74
CA SER A 91 1.36 -21.40 -11.52
C SER A 91 -0.09 -21.65 -11.11
N GLN A 92 -0.48 -22.90 -10.83
CA GLN A 92 -1.82 -23.23 -10.35
C GLN A 92 -2.07 -22.74 -8.91
N PHE A 93 -1.01 -22.60 -8.11
CA PHE A 93 -1.06 -22.06 -6.74
C PHE A 93 -0.62 -20.59 -6.62
N GLY A 94 -0.08 -19.99 -7.68
CA GLY A 94 0.18 -18.55 -7.78
C GLY A 94 -1.10 -17.74 -7.62
N ASP A 95 -2.24 -18.29 -8.07
CA ASP A 95 -3.57 -17.74 -7.83
C ASP A 95 -4.06 -17.88 -6.37
N ILE A 96 -3.45 -18.78 -5.57
CA ILE A 96 -3.76 -18.97 -4.14
C ILE A 96 -2.83 -18.15 -3.23
N PHE A 97 -1.59 -17.88 -3.65
CA PHE A 97 -0.56 -17.26 -2.81
C PHE A 97 -0.01 -15.92 -3.31
N GLY A 98 -0.19 -15.57 -4.59
CA GLY A 98 0.50 -14.48 -5.26
C GLY A 98 -0.43 -13.51 -5.98
N GLY A 99 -1.36 -12.88 -5.24
CA GLY A 99 -2.17 -11.80 -5.80
C GLY A 99 -3.16 -11.24 -4.78
N GLY A 100 -2.91 -10.02 -4.30
CA GLY A 100 -3.93 -9.26 -3.57
C GLY A 100 -5.19 -9.15 -4.43
N GLY A 101 -6.23 -9.90 -4.06
CA GLY A 101 -7.38 -10.05 -4.94
C GLY A 101 -8.49 -10.84 -4.28
N PHE A 102 -9.39 -10.12 -3.64
CA PHE A 102 -10.71 -10.61 -3.30
C PHE A 102 -11.45 -10.97 -4.61
N GLY A 103 -11.40 -12.24 -5.04
CA GLY A 103 -12.28 -12.77 -6.08
C GLY A 103 -11.65 -13.80 -7.03
N GLY A 104 -12.17 -15.03 -7.02
CA GLY A 104 -11.99 -15.94 -8.16
C GLY A 104 -11.84 -17.42 -7.84
N PHE A 105 -12.79 -18.06 -7.15
CA PHE A 105 -13.02 -19.50 -7.35
C PHE A 105 -14.51 -19.79 -7.20
N SER A 106 -15.24 -19.57 -8.29
CA SER A 106 -16.63 -20.01 -8.46
C SER A 106 -16.68 -20.74 -9.78
N GLY A 107 -16.48 -22.06 -9.72
CA GLY A 107 -16.42 -22.91 -10.89
C GLY A 107 -16.69 -24.37 -10.55
N PHE A 108 -17.88 -24.66 -10.01
CA PHE A 108 -18.74 -25.78 -10.44
C PHE A 108 -19.99 -25.82 -9.56
N GLY A 109 -21.14 -25.46 -10.15
CA GLY A 109 -22.43 -25.42 -9.46
C GLY A 109 -23.43 -24.60 -10.26
N GLY A 110 -24.30 -25.29 -11.00
CA GLY A 110 -25.27 -24.68 -11.91
C GLY A 110 -26.20 -23.68 -11.21
N GLY A 111 -26.48 -22.59 -11.93
CA GLY A 111 -27.45 -21.58 -11.50
C GLY A 111 -27.30 -20.32 -12.34
N GLY A 112 -28.13 -20.21 -13.39
CA GLY A 112 -28.26 -19.00 -14.19
C GLY A 112 -28.53 -17.79 -13.30
N GLY A 113 -27.55 -16.91 -13.18
CA GLY A 113 -27.63 -15.69 -12.43
C GLY A 113 -26.54 -14.78 -12.91
N GLY A 114 -26.69 -14.27 -14.14
CA GLY A 114 -25.82 -13.21 -14.65
C GLY A 114 -25.84 -12.07 -13.65
N ARG A 115 -24.77 -11.93 -12.86
CA ARG A 115 -24.63 -10.84 -11.91
C ARG A 115 -24.56 -9.58 -12.74
N GLN A 116 -25.70 -8.91 -12.86
CA GLN A 116 -25.88 -7.71 -13.67
C GLN A 116 -24.80 -6.72 -13.23
N ARG A 117 -23.79 -6.50 -14.08
CA ARG A 117 -22.73 -5.53 -13.80
C ARG A 117 -23.39 -4.17 -13.74
N ARG A 118 -23.67 -3.70 -12.51
CA ARG A 118 -24.20 -2.35 -12.29
C ARG A 118 -23.17 -1.36 -12.78
N ALA A 119 -23.59 -0.37 -13.57
CA ALA A 119 -22.71 0.71 -13.96
C ALA A 119 -22.14 1.39 -12.72
N LYS A 120 -20.83 1.68 -12.73
CA LYS A 120 -20.17 2.41 -11.66
C LYS A 120 -19.97 3.85 -12.09
N GLY A 121 -20.30 4.79 -11.21
CA GLY A 121 -20.09 6.20 -11.44
C GLY A 121 -18.61 6.56 -11.45
N SER A 122 -18.28 7.74 -11.96
CA SER A 122 -16.89 8.17 -12.07
C SER A 122 -16.29 8.49 -10.70
N ASN A 123 -15.00 8.18 -10.54
CA ASN A 123 -14.27 8.52 -9.34
C ASN A 123 -14.02 10.04 -9.28
N LEU A 124 -14.04 10.59 -8.07
CA LEU A 124 -13.59 11.96 -7.80
C LEU A 124 -12.16 11.92 -7.30
N ARG A 125 -11.33 12.88 -7.69
CA ARG A 125 -9.97 13.02 -7.17
C ARG A 125 -9.80 14.40 -6.56
N ILE A 126 -9.37 14.44 -5.30
CA ILE A 126 -9.06 15.67 -4.58
C ILE A 126 -7.63 15.60 -4.06
N ARG A 127 -7.00 16.77 -3.90
CA ARG A 127 -5.70 16.91 -3.22
C ARG A 127 -5.93 17.49 -1.84
N VAL A 128 -5.31 16.90 -0.85
CA VAL A 128 -5.42 17.33 0.55
C VAL A 128 -4.04 17.65 1.05
N LYS A 129 -3.84 18.92 1.35
CA LYS A 129 -2.59 19.41 1.92
C LYS A 129 -2.54 19.09 3.41
N LEU A 130 -1.44 18.50 3.84
CA LEU A 130 -1.18 18.15 5.24
C LEU A 130 0.11 18.78 5.73
N THR A 131 0.12 19.24 6.98
CA THR A 131 1.35 19.65 7.67
C THR A 131 2.08 18.43 8.25
N LEU A 132 3.37 18.55 8.54
CA LEU A 132 4.14 17.50 9.21
C LEU A 132 3.52 17.06 10.55
N GLU A 133 2.94 17.98 11.31
CA GLU A 133 2.24 17.71 12.57
C GLU A 133 0.98 16.84 12.37
N GLU A 134 0.20 17.15 11.32
CA GLU A 134 -0.98 16.36 10.95
C GLU A 134 -0.58 14.96 10.46
N ILE A 135 0.53 14.85 9.73
CA ILE A 135 1.08 13.57 9.28
C ILE A 135 1.60 12.75 10.46
N ALA A 136 2.26 13.37 11.43
CA ALA A 136 2.83 12.68 12.59
C ALA A 136 1.76 12.10 13.52
N ASN A 137 0.66 12.83 13.73
CA ASN A 137 -0.40 12.41 14.66
C ASN A 137 -1.56 11.67 13.97
N GLY A 138 -1.73 11.83 12.66
CA GLY A 138 -2.94 11.45 11.95
C GLY A 138 -4.08 12.43 12.25
N VAL A 139 -4.97 12.62 11.28
CA VAL A 139 -6.02 13.64 11.39
C VAL A 139 -7.31 13.17 10.71
N GLU A 140 -8.45 13.57 11.28
CA GLU A 140 -9.74 13.44 10.61
C GLU A 140 -10.10 14.79 9.99
N LYS A 141 -10.08 14.88 8.64
CA LYS A 141 -10.44 16.10 7.92
C LYS A 141 -11.84 15.98 7.33
N LYS A 142 -12.66 17.02 7.56
CA LYS A 142 -13.97 17.19 6.92
C LYS A 142 -13.80 18.04 5.67
N ILE A 143 -14.04 17.46 4.50
CA ILE A 143 -13.85 18.13 3.22
C ILE A 143 -15.18 18.24 2.50
N LYS A 144 -15.49 19.44 2.01
CA LYS A 144 -16.63 19.65 1.11
C LYS A 144 -16.24 19.19 -0.29
N VAL A 145 -16.93 18.17 -0.78
CA VAL A 145 -16.75 17.65 -2.13
C VAL A 145 -18.01 17.93 -2.95
N LYS A 146 -17.81 18.43 -4.17
CA LYS A 146 -18.88 18.60 -5.13
C LYS A 146 -18.99 17.33 -5.96
N ARG A 147 -20.04 16.54 -5.72
CA ARG A 147 -20.30 15.29 -6.45
C ARG A 147 -21.62 15.35 -7.21
N LYS A 148 -21.72 14.57 -8.27
CA LYS A 148 -22.98 14.37 -9.00
C LYS A 148 -23.80 13.29 -8.32
N ILE A 149 -25.02 13.61 -7.91
CA ILE A 149 -26.01 12.68 -7.36
C ILE A 149 -27.22 12.59 -8.30
N GLN A 150 -27.98 11.51 -8.26
CA GLN A 150 -29.24 11.45 -9.03
C GLN A 150 -30.22 12.52 -8.52
N ALA A 151 -30.75 13.32 -9.45
CA ALA A 151 -31.70 14.35 -9.07
C ALA A 151 -33.01 13.71 -8.59
N PRO A 152 -33.59 14.17 -7.46
CA PRO A 152 -34.85 13.64 -6.97
C PRO A 152 -35.95 13.86 -8.03
N GLY A 153 -36.69 12.80 -8.35
CA GLY A 153 -37.71 12.82 -9.42
C GLY A 153 -37.23 12.31 -10.77
N THR A 154 -35.95 11.96 -10.93
CA THR A 154 -35.47 11.31 -12.16
C THR A 154 -35.96 9.87 -12.20
N THR A 155 -36.58 9.48 -13.31
CA THR A 155 -37.03 8.10 -13.54
C THR A 155 -36.29 7.48 -14.72
N TYR A 156 -36.09 6.16 -14.66
CA TYR A 156 -35.33 5.41 -15.65
C TYR A 156 -36.16 4.22 -16.16
N LYS A 157 -36.15 4.02 -17.47
CA LYS A 157 -36.73 2.84 -18.16
C LYS A 157 -35.64 1.89 -18.63
N THR A 158 -35.96 0.62 -18.76
CA THR A 158 -35.04 -0.39 -19.30
C THR A 158 -34.63 -0.04 -20.73
N CYS A 159 -33.35 -0.13 -21.04
CA CYS A 159 -32.86 0.14 -22.39
C CYS A 159 -33.39 -0.93 -23.36
N SER A 160 -34.15 -0.51 -24.38
CA SER A 160 -34.72 -1.39 -25.40
C SER A 160 -33.66 -2.04 -26.30
N THR A 161 -32.51 -1.39 -26.50
CA THR A 161 -31.43 -1.90 -27.37
C THR A 161 -30.68 -3.07 -26.75
N CYS A 162 -30.50 -3.07 -25.42
CA CYS A 162 -29.77 -4.13 -24.72
C CYS A 162 -30.63 -4.94 -23.74
N ASN A 163 -31.93 -4.66 -23.66
CA ASN A 163 -32.88 -5.28 -22.73
C ASN A 163 -32.37 -5.31 -21.28
N GLY A 164 -31.72 -4.22 -20.83
CA GLY A 164 -31.20 -4.12 -19.46
C GLY A 164 -29.84 -4.77 -19.21
N SER A 165 -29.23 -5.41 -20.22
CA SER A 165 -27.93 -6.06 -20.07
C SER A 165 -26.74 -5.10 -20.07
N GLY A 166 -26.92 -3.86 -20.53
CA GLY A 166 -25.87 -2.83 -20.62
C GLY A 166 -24.83 -3.07 -21.70
N GLN A 167 -24.82 -4.24 -22.34
CA GLN A 167 -23.86 -4.62 -23.38
C GLN A 167 -24.58 -5.20 -24.60
N VAL A 168 -24.01 -4.96 -25.78
CA VAL A 168 -24.47 -5.56 -27.02
C VAL A 168 -23.37 -6.43 -27.60
N THR A 169 -23.76 -7.65 -27.91
CA THR A 169 -22.90 -8.65 -28.53
C THR A 169 -22.77 -8.36 -30.02
N ARG A 170 -21.55 -8.09 -30.50
CA ARG A 170 -21.22 -8.02 -31.93
C ARG A 170 -20.54 -9.30 -32.36
N ILE A 171 -21.11 -9.95 -33.37
CA ILE A 171 -20.55 -11.13 -34.01
C ILE A 171 -19.86 -10.64 -35.27
N THR A 172 -18.54 -10.84 -35.36
CA THR A 172 -17.73 -10.49 -36.52
C THR A 172 -17.19 -11.77 -37.13
N ASN A 173 -17.42 -11.99 -38.43
CA ASN A 173 -16.84 -13.12 -39.15
C ASN A 173 -15.38 -12.82 -39.46
N THR A 174 -14.44 -13.60 -38.93
CA THR A 174 -13.02 -13.54 -39.26
C THR A 174 -12.63 -14.80 -40.07
N ILE A 175 -11.44 -14.78 -40.67
CA ILE A 175 -10.89 -15.91 -41.43
C ILE A 175 -10.75 -17.18 -40.55
N LEU A 176 -10.69 -17.02 -39.22
CA LEU A 176 -10.59 -18.09 -38.24
C LEU A 176 -11.95 -18.52 -37.65
N GLY A 177 -13.07 -17.95 -38.12
CA GLY A 177 -14.42 -18.28 -37.67
C GLY A 177 -15.21 -17.07 -37.14
N ARG A 178 -16.37 -17.32 -36.52
CA ARG A 178 -17.22 -16.27 -35.95
C ARG A 178 -16.66 -15.85 -34.59
N MET A 179 -16.13 -14.63 -34.50
CA MET A 179 -15.66 -14.05 -33.24
C MET A 179 -16.79 -13.23 -32.62
N GLN A 180 -17.15 -13.56 -31.38
CA GLN A 180 -18.15 -12.83 -30.61
C GLN A 180 -17.46 -11.86 -29.65
N THR A 181 -17.75 -10.57 -29.78
CA THR A 181 -17.19 -9.51 -28.92
C THR A 181 -18.32 -8.75 -28.23
N SER A 182 -18.24 -8.60 -26.92
CA SER A 182 -19.18 -7.76 -26.16
C SER A 182 -18.69 -6.31 -26.16
N SER A 183 -19.57 -5.39 -26.52
CA SER A 183 -19.30 -3.94 -26.47
C SER A 183 -20.35 -3.25 -25.58
N PRO A 184 -20.02 -2.14 -24.90
CA PRO A 184 -21.03 -1.39 -24.14
C PRO A 184 -22.15 -0.91 -25.08
N CYS A 185 -23.40 -1.02 -24.64
CA CYS A 185 -24.54 -0.57 -25.42
C CYS A 185 -24.43 0.93 -25.72
N SER A 186 -24.46 1.32 -26.99
CA SER A 186 -24.34 2.72 -27.42
C SER A 186 -25.53 3.57 -26.99
N ALA A 187 -26.73 3.00 -26.86
CA ALA A 187 -27.94 3.72 -26.49
C ALA A 187 -27.98 4.10 -25.00
N CYS A 188 -27.43 3.26 -24.11
CA CYS A 188 -27.44 3.52 -22.67
C CYS A 188 -26.03 3.72 -22.08
N GLY A 189 -24.98 3.71 -22.89
CA GLY A 189 -23.59 3.87 -22.46
C GLY A 189 -23.11 2.83 -21.43
N GLY A 190 -23.71 1.64 -21.40
CA GLY A 190 -23.37 0.61 -20.41
C GLY A 190 -24.28 0.51 -19.18
N SER A 191 -25.21 1.45 -18.95
CA SER A 191 -26.05 1.46 -17.73
C SER A 191 -27.17 0.42 -17.72
N GLY A 192 -27.58 -0.10 -18.88
CA GLY A 192 -28.77 -0.94 -19.04
C GLY A 192 -30.09 -0.17 -18.95
N GLN A 193 -30.07 1.13 -18.64
CA GLN A 193 -31.26 1.95 -18.44
C GLN A 193 -31.14 3.29 -19.19
N MET A 194 -32.28 3.80 -19.65
CA MET A 194 -32.41 5.10 -20.30
C MET A 194 -33.29 6.00 -19.44
N ILE A 195 -33.08 7.30 -19.49
CA ILE A 195 -33.92 8.26 -18.76
C ILE A 195 -35.31 8.27 -19.36
N ASP A 196 -36.32 8.30 -18.49
CA ASP A 196 -37.71 8.46 -18.89
C ASP A 196 -38.17 9.90 -18.61
N ASP A 197 -38.05 10.36 -17.37
CA ASP A 197 -38.31 11.73 -16.96
C ASP A 197 -37.16 12.28 -16.09
N ARG A 198 -36.92 13.60 -16.18
CA ARG A 198 -35.90 14.29 -15.38
C ARG A 198 -36.32 15.73 -15.05
N PRO A 199 -35.99 16.23 -13.85
CA PRO A 199 -36.22 17.63 -13.50
C PRO A 199 -35.28 18.56 -14.28
N ALA A 200 -35.66 19.83 -14.43
CA ALA A 200 -34.88 20.84 -15.16
C ALA A 200 -33.47 21.09 -14.58
N GLU A 201 -33.30 20.82 -13.28
CA GLU A 201 -32.03 20.98 -12.57
C GLU A 201 -31.03 19.84 -12.82
N ALA A 202 -31.44 18.78 -13.51
CA ALA A 202 -30.62 17.61 -13.80
C ALA A 202 -29.93 17.73 -15.17
N ASP A 203 -28.74 17.16 -15.28
CA ASP A 203 -28.03 17.04 -16.56
C ASP A 203 -28.67 16.00 -17.50
N MET A 204 -28.10 15.81 -18.69
CA MET A 204 -28.60 14.85 -19.68
C MET A 204 -28.61 13.40 -19.18
N GLN A 205 -27.91 13.12 -18.07
CA GLN A 205 -27.87 11.82 -17.42
C GLN A 205 -28.79 11.73 -16.17
N GLY A 206 -29.54 12.79 -15.86
CA GLY A 206 -30.41 12.83 -14.69
C GLY A 206 -29.67 13.13 -13.38
N LEU A 207 -28.45 13.66 -13.47
CA LEU A 207 -27.61 13.94 -12.31
C LEU A 207 -27.58 15.43 -11.98
N LYS A 208 -27.57 15.77 -10.69
CA LYS A 208 -27.41 17.13 -10.15
C LYS A 208 -26.10 17.21 -9.36
N ALA A 209 -25.37 18.31 -9.50
CA ALA A 209 -24.19 18.57 -8.68
C ALA A 209 -24.62 19.04 -7.28
N THR A 210 -24.15 18.35 -6.25
CA THR A 210 -24.44 18.66 -4.85
C THR A 210 -23.14 18.66 -4.04
N GLU A 211 -23.05 19.61 -3.11
CA GLU A 211 -21.95 19.65 -2.15
C GLU A 211 -22.27 18.77 -0.95
N GLU A 212 -21.39 17.83 -0.65
CA GLU A 212 -21.48 16.96 0.52
C GLU A 212 -20.21 17.12 1.34
N THR A 213 -20.35 17.16 2.67
CA THR A 213 -19.18 17.15 3.56
C THR A 213 -18.84 15.70 3.89
N VAL A 214 -17.66 15.25 3.47
CA VAL A 214 -17.16 13.90 3.71
C VAL A 214 -16.07 13.97 4.78
N SER A 215 -16.20 13.15 5.83
CA SER A 215 -15.15 12.97 6.82
C SER A 215 -14.16 11.91 6.35
N ILE A 216 -12.88 12.26 6.29
CA ILE A 216 -11.80 11.39 5.83
C ILE A 216 -10.82 11.20 6.98
N LYS A 217 -10.65 9.95 7.42
CA LYS A 217 -9.66 9.59 8.43
C LYS A 217 -8.33 9.30 7.73
N ILE A 218 -7.35 10.16 7.97
CA ILE A 218 -6.00 10.05 7.41
C ILE A 218 -5.11 9.44 8.50
N PRO A 219 -4.52 8.26 8.27
CA PRO A 219 -3.64 7.63 9.25
C PRO A 219 -2.36 8.44 9.44
N ALA A 220 -1.71 8.28 10.60
CA ALA A 220 -0.40 8.83 10.83
C ALA A 220 0.64 8.17 9.91
N GLY A 221 1.68 8.91 9.52
CA GLY A 221 2.78 8.38 8.71
C GLY A 221 2.55 8.35 7.21
N VAL A 222 1.47 8.98 6.71
CA VAL A 222 1.24 9.10 5.27
C VAL A 222 2.40 9.83 4.57
N GLU A 223 2.70 9.41 3.35
CA GLU A 223 3.74 10.01 2.50
C GLU A 223 3.13 10.88 1.41
N ASP A 224 3.94 11.80 0.89
CA ASP A 224 3.55 12.60 -0.28
C ASP A 224 3.22 11.70 -1.48
N GLY A 225 2.17 12.07 -2.22
CA GLY A 225 1.70 11.31 -3.37
C GLY A 225 0.86 10.06 -3.03
N MET A 226 0.75 9.67 -1.76
CA MET A 226 -0.11 8.56 -1.34
C MET A 226 -1.58 8.83 -1.66
N GLN A 227 -2.31 7.80 -2.08
CA GLN A 227 -3.73 7.91 -2.46
C GLN A 227 -4.62 7.07 -1.53
N LEU A 228 -5.51 7.75 -0.80
CA LEU A 228 -6.52 7.11 0.03
C LEU A 228 -7.83 7.01 -0.73
N LYS A 229 -8.47 5.83 -0.69
CA LYS A 229 -9.74 5.58 -1.37
C LYS A 229 -10.88 5.57 -0.37
N VAL A 230 -11.84 6.46 -0.54
CA VAL A 230 -13.10 6.49 0.20
C VAL A 230 -14.22 5.96 -0.71
N SER A 231 -14.65 4.74 -0.42
CA SER A 231 -15.57 4.00 -1.28
C SER A 231 -16.96 4.64 -1.35
N GLY A 232 -17.55 4.70 -2.55
CA GLY A 232 -18.92 5.17 -2.74
C GLY A 232 -19.15 6.67 -2.54
N LYS A 233 -18.08 7.46 -2.36
CA LYS A 233 -18.14 8.93 -2.22
C LYS A 233 -17.76 9.68 -3.49
N GLY A 234 -17.64 8.99 -4.62
CA GLY A 234 -17.50 9.58 -5.95
C GLY A 234 -18.84 10.01 -6.56
N ASN A 235 -18.87 10.20 -7.87
CA ASN A 235 -20.10 10.53 -8.58
C ASN A 235 -21.02 9.31 -8.66
N GLU A 236 -22.33 9.52 -8.62
CA GLU A 236 -23.31 8.47 -8.87
C GLU A 236 -23.39 8.12 -10.35
N ALA A 237 -23.67 6.85 -10.63
CA ALA A 237 -24.03 6.41 -11.97
C ALA A 237 -25.53 6.63 -12.21
N PRO A 238 -25.96 6.88 -13.45
CA PRO A 238 -27.38 6.94 -13.80
C PRO A 238 -28.08 5.60 -13.57
N GLY A 239 -29.35 5.65 -13.16
CA GLY A 239 -30.19 4.46 -12.98
C GLY A 239 -29.76 3.61 -11.78
N ASN A 240 -29.78 2.29 -11.92
CA ASN A 240 -29.44 1.35 -10.85
C ASN A 240 -27.92 1.12 -10.67
N GLY A 241 -27.11 2.12 -11.04
CA GLY A 241 -25.67 2.09 -10.89
C GLY A 241 -25.19 2.35 -9.46
N ILE A 242 -23.94 2.01 -9.16
CA ILE A 242 -23.28 2.34 -7.89
C ILE A 242 -22.45 3.61 -8.02
N ALA A 243 -22.26 4.34 -6.93
CA ALA A 243 -21.36 5.48 -6.91
C ALA A 243 -19.90 5.07 -7.16
N GLY A 244 -19.14 5.97 -7.78
CA GLY A 244 -17.69 5.90 -7.85
C GLY A 244 -17.05 6.11 -6.47
N ASP A 245 -15.72 6.14 -6.44
CA ASP A 245 -14.95 6.35 -5.22
C ASP A 245 -14.37 7.77 -5.18
N LEU A 246 -14.13 8.29 -3.98
CA LEU A 246 -13.34 9.50 -3.76
C LEU A 246 -11.89 9.09 -3.52
N ILE A 247 -11.00 9.52 -4.40
CA ILE A 247 -9.55 9.31 -4.34
C ILE A 247 -8.94 10.58 -3.77
N VAL A 248 -8.38 10.46 -2.57
CA VAL A 248 -7.75 11.54 -1.83
C VAL A 248 -6.25 11.41 -2.01
N ALA A 249 -5.66 12.27 -2.82
CA ALA A 249 -4.22 12.36 -2.97
C ALA A 249 -3.66 13.25 -1.85
N ILE A 250 -2.73 12.72 -1.07
CA ILE A 250 -2.03 13.45 -0.02
C ILE A 250 -0.94 14.32 -0.67
N GLU A 251 -0.88 15.57 -0.25
CA GLU A 251 0.16 16.53 -0.61
C GLU A 251 0.80 17.03 0.68
N GLU A 252 2.08 16.78 0.86
CA GLU A 252 2.83 17.27 2.02
C GLU A 252 3.14 18.76 1.88
N GLN A 253 2.88 19.54 2.92
CA GLN A 253 3.31 20.94 2.97
C GLN A 253 4.75 21.03 3.47
N GLU A 254 5.58 21.73 2.72
CA GLU A 254 6.94 22.06 3.13
C GLU A 254 6.91 22.84 4.46
N HIS A 255 7.67 22.35 5.44
CA HIS A 255 7.83 23.01 6.73
C HIS A 255 9.04 23.95 6.68
N PRO A 256 8.97 25.16 7.27
CA PRO A 256 10.06 26.14 7.19
C PRO A 256 11.38 25.63 7.79
N ASP A 257 11.31 24.91 8.91
CA ASP A 257 12.51 24.50 9.65
C ASP A 257 12.83 23.00 9.59
N LEU A 258 11.88 22.17 9.12
CA LEU A 258 11.98 20.71 9.18
C LEU A 258 11.92 20.15 7.77
N GLN A 259 12.90 19.34 7.42
CA GLN A 259 12.93 18.63 6.15
C GLN A 259 12.69 17.14 6.40
N ARG A 260 11.74 16.55 5.66
CA ARG A 260 11.43 15.14 5.80
C ARG A 260 12.23 14.30 4.80
N GLU A 261 12.89 13.26 5.31
CA GLU A 261 13.55 12.23 4.52
C GLU A 261 13.01 10.84 4.94
N GLY A 262 12.03 10.34 4.20
CA GLY A 262 11.31 9.12 4.55
C GLY A 262 10.58 9.26 5.90
N ASN A 263 11.02 8.48 6.89
CA ASN A 263 10.49 8.56 8.27
C ASN A 263 11.30 9.51 9.16
N ASN A 264 12.48 9.92 8.73
CA ASN A 264 13.35 10.80 9.51
C ASN A 264 13.07 12.26 9.19
N LEU A 265 13.35 13.12 10.17
CA LEU A 265 13.26 14.56 10.03
C LEU A 265 14.65 15.17 10.20
N HIS A 266 14.93 16.24 9.47
CA HIS A 266 16.18 16.97 9.50
C HIS A 266 15.88 18.40 9.95
N TYR A 267 16.67 18.89 10.90
CA TYR A 267 16.57 20.25 11.43
C TYR A 267 17.94 20.90 11.45
N ASP A 268 18.06 22.07 10.83
CA ASP A 268 19.29 22.86 10.84
C ASP A 268 19.30 23.79 12.04
N MET A 269 20.11 23.44 13.06
CA MET A 269 20.26 24.25 14.26
C MET A 269 21.47 25.17 14.13
N TYR A 270 21.21 26.47 14.02
CA TYR A 270 22.26 27.48 14.04
C TYR A 270 22.62 27.87 15.48
N VAL A 271 23.89 27.69 15.84
CA VAL A 271 24.44 28.03 17.15
C VAL A 271 25.51 29.10 17.00
N SER A 272 25.57 30.05 17.92
CA SER A 272 26.66 31.04 17.90
C SER A 272 28.00 30.40 18.26
N PHE A 273 29.10 30.99 17.80
CA PHE A 273 30.44 30.52 18.17
C PHE A 273 30.63 30.44 19.70
N SER A 274 30.12 31.42 20.45
CA SER A 274 30.19 31.41 21.91
C SER A 274 29.41 30.24 22.53
N GLU A 275 28.23 29.93 22.01
CA GLU A 275 27.44 28.77 22.48
C GLU A 275 28.08 27.44 22.10
N ALA A 276 28.75 27.37 20.95
CA ALA A 276 29.48 26.18 20.55
C ALA A 276 30.70 25.94 21.45
N ALA A 277 31.42 27.00 21.83
CA ALA A 277 32.58 26.92 22.70
C ALA A 277 32.21 26.62 24.16
N LEU A 278 31.22 27.34 24.71
CA LEU A 278 30.84 27.28 26.13
C LEU A 278 29.77 26.22 26.45
N GLY A 279 29.21 25.58 25.42
CA GLY A 279 28.02 24.75 25.57
C GLY A 279 26.77 25.60 25.79
N ALA A 280 25.62 25.03 25.44
CA ALA A 280 24.35 25.72 25.59
C ALA A 280 23.20 24.71 25.75
N SER A 281 22.03 25.20 26.13
CA SER A 281 20.79 24.43 26.03
C SER A 281 19.82 25.19 25.14
N ARG A 282 19.38 24.57 24.05
CA ARG A 282 18.43 25.14 23.10
C ARG A 282 17.15 24.34 23.12
N GLU A 283 16.03 25.02 22.96
CA GLU A 283 14.72 24.40 22.79
C GLU A 283 14.38 24.40 21.32
N ILE A 284 14.02 23.23 20.79
CA ILE A 284 13.59 23.06 19.41
C ILE A 284 12.14 22.60 19.37
N ASP A 285 11.41 23.09 18.36
CA ASP A 285 10.05 22.65 18.09
C ASP A 285 10.12 21.39 17.21
N THR A 286 9.58 20.27 17.70
CA THR A 286 9.45 19.01 16.94
C THR A 286 8.00 18.78 16.57
N VAL A 287 7.73 17.86 15.64
CA VAL A 287 6.36 17.44 15.26
C VAL A 287 5.53 16.89 16.43
N SER A 288 6.19 16.46 17.51
CA SER A 288 5.57 15.88 18.71
C SER A 288 5.51 16.86 19.90
N GLY A 289 5.95 18.11 19.71
CA GLY A 289 6.09 19.11 20.77
C GLY A 289 7.53 19.60 20.95
N LYS A 290 7.79 20.34 22.04
CA LYS A 290 9.09 20.97 22.27
C LYS A 290 10.08 20.05 22.96
N VAL A 291 11.34 20.08 22.55
CA VAL A 291 12.42 19.30 23.16
C VAL A 291 13.60 20.20 23.45
N ARG A 292 14.14 20.12 24.67
CA ARG A 292 15.38 20.79 25.05
C ARG A 292 16.58 19.91 24.70
N ILE A 293 17.47 20.43 23.86
CA ILE A 293 18.72 19.80 23.47
C ILE A 293 19.87 20.47 24.23
N LYS A 294 20.70 19.65 24.86
CA LYS A 294 21.97 20.10 25.42
C LYS A 294 23.05 20.04 24.34
N ILE A 295 23.69 21.17 24.09
CA ILE A 295 24.85 21.32 23.23
C ILE A 295 26.08 21.20 24.12
N GLU A 296 26.96 20.25 23.79
CA GLU A 296 28.22 20.03 24.49
C GLU A 296 29.20 21.18 24.22
N GLU A 297 30.04 21.47 25.21
CA GLU A 297 31.18 22.37 25.08
C GLU A 297 32.12 21.89 23.97
N GLY A 298 32.60 22.82 23.14
CA GLY A 298 33.49 22.52 22.02
C GLY A 298 32.82 21.80 20.85
N VAL A 299 31.50 21.91 20.67
CA VAL A 299 30.81 21.27 19.54
C VAL A 299 31.33 21.81 18.20
N GLN A 300 31.68 20.88 17.31
CA GLN A 300 32.11 21.22 15.95
C GLN A 300 30.90 21.36 15.01
N SER A 301 31.02 22.25 14.03
CA SER A 301 30.01 22.39 12.98
C SER A 301 29.91 21.11 12.15
N GLY A 302 28.70 20.75 11.76
CA GLY A 302 28.40 19.50 11.05
C GLY A 302 28.27 18.28 11.96
N LYS A 303 28.35 18.42 13.29
CA LYS A 303 27.96 17.36 14.23
C LYS A 303 26.45 17.13 14.09
N ILE A 304 26.06 15.86 13.97
CA ILE A 304 24.66 15.45 13.87
C ILE A 304 24.22 14.90 15.23
N LEU A 305 23.23 15.52 15.84
CA LEU A 305 22.61 15.04 17.06
C LEU A 305 21.34 14.27 16.70
N ARG A 306 21.27 12.99 17.09
CA ARG A 306 20.13 12.12 16.77
C ARG A 306 19.17 12.01 17.95
N LEU A 307 17.96 12.52 17.78
CA LEU A 307 16.86 12.36 18.71
C LEU A 307 15.99 11.17 18.28
N ARG A 308 16.12 10.07 19.02
CA ARG A 308 15.45 8.81 18.68
C ARG A 308 13.93 8.90 18.84
N GLY A 309 13.20 8.40 17.85
CA GLY A 309 11.74 8.30 17.89
C GLY A 309 11.00 9.64 17.82
N LYS A 310 11.69 10.70 17.39
CA LYS A 310 11.15 12.06 17.23
C LYS A 310 10.88 12.45 15.76
N GLY A 311 10.93 11.48 14.85
CA GLY A 311 10.53 11.61 13.45
C GLY A 311 9.07 11.21 13.20
N ILE A 312 8.78 10.75 11.99
CA ILE A 312 7.44 10.37 11.53
C ILE A 312 7.18 8.87 11.78
N PRO A 313 5.98 8.47 12.23
CA PRO A 313 5.62 7.05 12.35
C PRO A 313 5.56 6.36 10.99
N SER A 314 5.95 5.09 10.94
CA SER A 314 5.80 4.28 9.73
C SER A 314 4.34 3.87 9.53
N ILE A 315 3.84 3.97 8.30
CA ILE A 315 2.48 3.53 7.95
C ILE A 315 2.37 2.00 7.80
N ASN A 316 3.45 1.34 7.37
CA ASN A 316 3.46 -0.09 7.02
C ASN A 316 4.09 -0.98 8.09
N GLY A 317 4.58 -0.41 9.20
CA GLY A 317 5.34 -1.16 10.20
C GLY A 317 5.24 -0.56 11.60
N TYR A 318 5.93 -1.20 12.54
CA TYR A 318 6.07 -0.69 13.90
C TYR A 318 7.35 0.13 14.01
N GLY A 319 7.21 1.42 14.33
CA GLY A 319 8.34 2.30 14.60
C GLY A 319 8.08 3.74 14.22
N THR A 320 8.79 4.64 14.89
CA THR A 320 8.91 6.06 14.54
C THR A 320 10.32 6.33 14.07
N GLY A 321 10.48 7.16 13.04
CA GLY A 321 11.80 7.62 12.62
C GLY A 321 12.43 8.55 13.65
N ASP A 322 13.62 9.03 13.33
CA ASP A 322 14.43 9.89 14.19
C ASP A 322 14.42 11.34 13.70
N LEU A 323 14.68 12.28 14.61
CA LEU A 323 14.99 13.67 14.25
C LEU A 323 16.50 13.88 14.30
N LEU A 324 17.09 14.22 13.16
CA LEU A 324 18.50 14.50 12.96
C LEU A 324 18.71 16.01 12.99
N VAL A 325 19.39 16.47 14.02
CA VAL A 325 19.70 17.89 14.21
C VAL A 325 21.12 18.16 13.75
N HIS A 326 21.25 18.94 12.68
CA HIS A 326 22.54 19.36 12.12
C HIS A 326 22.98 20.64 12.82
N VAL A 327 24.08 20.56 13.56
CA VAL A 327 24.62 21.72 14.28
C VAL A 327 25.47 22.55 13.34
N ASN A 328 25.05 23.78 13.06
CA ASN A 328 25.75 24.73 12.21
C ASN A 328 26.27 25.91 13.06
N VAL A 329 27.59 26.04 13.16
CA VAL A 329 28.19 27.17 13.90
C VAL A 329 28.11 28.42 13.03
N TRP A 330 27.41 29.43 13.51
CA TRP A 330 27.21 30.69 12.81
C TRP A 330 28.37 31.65 13.07
N THR A 331 29.09 32.01 11.99
CA THR A 331 30.14 33.02 12.01
C THR A 331 29.57 34.40 11.66
N PRO A 332 29.70 35.41 12.53
CA PRO A 332 29.22 36.77 12.26
C PRO A 332 29.88 37.38 11.02
N LYS A 333 29.09 38.06 10.17
CA LYS A 333 29.60 38.72 8.96
C LYS A 333 30.26 40.07 9.23
N THR A 334 29.91 40.71 10.34
CA THR A 334 30.42 42.02 10.75
C THR A 334 30.81 41.98 12.21
N LEU A 335 31.86 42.72 12.56
CA LEU A 335 32.40 42.80 13.93
C LEU A 335 32.60 44.26 14.31
N ASN A 336 32.26 44.60 15.55
CA ASN A 336 32.61 45.90 16.12
C ASN A 336 34.10 45.93 16.56
N LYS A 337 34.59 47.09 17.02
CA LYS A 337 36.00 47.27 17.39
C LYS A 337 36.43 46.33 18.52
N GLU A 338 35.61 46.21 19.56
CA GLU A 338 35.90 45.36 20.73
C GLU A 338 35.94 43.86 20.36
N GLN A 339 34.99 43.40 19.56
CA GLN A 339 34.92 42.02 19.07
C GLN A 339 36.14 41.70 18.18
N ARG A 340 36.55 42.63 17.31
CA ARG A 340 37.74 42.46 16.48
C ARG A 340 38.99 42.31 17.33
N GLU A 341 39.20 43.21 18.30
CA GLU A 341 40.36 43.13 19.21
C GLU A 341 40.36 41.83 20.02
N PHE A 342 39.19 41.34 20.43
CA PHE A 342 39.06 40.04 21.09
C PHE A 342 39.54 38.88 20.20
N PHE A 343 39.02 38.78 18.97
CA PHE A 343 39.40 37.70 18.05
C PHE A 343 40.87 37.78 17.61
N GLU A 344 41.45 38.99 17.46
CA GLU A 344 42.87 39.15 17.16
C GLU A 344 43.80 38.67 18.30
N LYS A 345 43.38 38.87 19.55
CA LYS A 345 44.11 38.32 20.71
C LYS A 345 44.00 36.80 20.75
N MET A 346 42.79 36.27 20.58
CA MET A 346 42.53 34.83 20.63
C MET A 346 43.17 34.07 19.45
N ALA A 347 43.32 34.69 18.28
CA ALA A 347 44.00 34.08 17.14
C ALA A 347 45.48 33.69 17.42
N LYS A 348 46.11 34.29 18.43
CA LYS A 348 47.48 33.96 18.86
C LYS A 348 47.53 32.83 19.90
N ASP A 349 46.41 32.48 20.51
CA ASP A 349 46.29 31.41 21.49
C ASP A 349 46.26 30.05 20.78
N ASP A 350 46.93 29.06 21.37
CA ASP A 350 47.02 27.72 20.79
C ASP A 350 45.66 27.00 20.73
N HIS A 351 44.71 27.32 21.61
CA HIS A 351 43.38 26.68 21.63
C HIS A 351 42.46 27.13 20.49
N PHE A 352 42.78 28.25 19.85
CA PHE A 352 42.02 28.77 18.69
C PHE A 352 42.65 28.39 17.36
N ARG A 353 43.79 27.68 17.39
CA ARG A 353 44.41 27.12 16.18
C ARG A 353 43.69 25.82 15.82
N PRO A 354 43.08 25.72 14.63
CA PRO A 354 42.42 24.49 14.22
C PRO A 354 43.44 23.35 14.15
N ASN A 355 43.22 22.30 14.94
CA ASN A 355 44.00 21.07 14.90
C ASN A 355 43.05 19.88 14.70
N PRO A 356 42.57 19.64 13.47
CA PRO A 356 41.67 18.53 13.20
C PRO A 356 42.37 17.21 13.56
N GLU A 357 41.82 16.47 14.52
CA GLU A 357 42.36 15.17 14.89
C GLU A 357 42.21 14.19 13.71
N SER A 358 43.18 13.28 13.53
CA SER A 358 43.24 12.30 12.43
C SER A 358 42.03 11.36 12.32
N GLY A 359 41.11 11.37 13.29
CA GLY A 359 39.85 10.62 13.26
C GLY A 359 38.66 11.40 12.71
N GLU A 360 38.76 12.73 12.58
CA GLU A 360 37.69 13.56 12.02
C GLU A 360 37.83 13.62 10.48
N LYS A 361 37.07 12.74 9.81
CA LYS A 361 37.01 12.74 8.34
C LYS A 361 36.70 14.14 7.81
N SER A 362 37.50 14.60 6.85
CA SER A 362 37.29 15.90 6.19
C SER A 362 35.90 15.94 5.54
N PHE A 363 35.32 17.13 5.38
CA PHE A 363 34.06 17.31 4.65
C PHE A 363 34.08 16.61 3.29
N PHE A 364 35.22 16.69 2.58
CA PHE A 364 35.41 16.06 1.28
C PHE A 364 35.44 14.52 1.35
N GLU A 365 35.99 13.95 2.42
CA GLU A 365 36.01 12.50 2.64
C GLU A 365 34.61 11.99 2.97
N LYS A 366 33.86 12.72 3.80
CA LYS A 366 32.45 12.40 4.10
C LYS A 366 31.59 12.41 2.84
N VAL A 367 31.78 13.40 1.97
CA VAL A 367 31.07 13.47 0.68
C VAL A 367 31.49 12.34 -0.25
N LYS A 368 32.78 12.04 -0.35
CA LYS A 368 33.28 10.91 -1.16
C LYS A 368 32.69 9.58 -0.71
N ASP A 369 32.59 9.34 0.59
CA ASP A 369 31.97 8.14 1.16
C ASP A 369 30.45 8.05 0.89
N MET A 370 29.77 9.17 0.61
CA MET A 370 28.35 9.15 0.22
C MET A 370 28.11 8.85 -1.26
N PHE A 371 29.13 9.05 -2.11
CA PHE A 371 29.07 8.83 -3.57
C PHE A 371 29.85 7.58 -4.03
N SER A 372 30.51 6.88 -3.11
CA SER A 372 31.17 5.59 -3.32
C SER A 372 30.26 4.48 -2.82
#